data_AF-A0A1F8LQ90-F1
#
_entry.id   AF-A0A1F8LQ90-F1
#
_cell.length_a   1.000
_cell.length_b   1.000
_cell.length_c   1.000
_cell.angle_alpha   90.00
_cell.angle_beta   90.00
_cell.angle_gamma   90.00
#
_symmetry.space_group_name_H-M   'P 1'
#
loop_
_entity.id
_entity.type
_entity.pdbx_description
1 polymer ?
#
loop_
_entity_poly.entity_id
_entity_poly.type
_entity_poly.pdbx_seq_one_letter_code
_entity_poly.pdbx_strand_id
1 'polypeptide(L)'
;MSQSSQPETAVKKLLDFAEFFLSLGDMKQADMLFSIANRDPEFADYFETITESIETPIDFFRVYADWAIGQIREENTLIWSDIIDAYTCAEKYSILKLKCEETTVLWDILDRIVKHGGKQ
;
A
#
# COMPACT_ATOMS: atom_id res chain seq x y z
N MET A 1 -11.32 28.11 -7.62
CA MET A 1 -11.51 27.06 -6.60
C MET A 1 -10.73 25.86 -7.06
N SER A 2 -9.57 25.61 -6.46
CA SER A 2 -8.65 24.57 -6.91
C SER A 2 -9.22 23.21 -6.52
N GLN A 3 -9.85 22.52 -7.47
CA GLN A 3 -10.01 21.07 -7.39
C GLN A 3 -8.60 20.49 -7.46
N SER A 4 -7.99 20.21 -6.30
CA SER A 4 -6.84 19.31 -6.28
C SER A 4 -7.29 18.04 -7.00
N SER A 5 -6.64 17.77 -8.11
CA SER A 5 -6.98 16.75 -9.08
C SER A 5 -7.01 15.39 -8.34
N GLN A 6 -8.12 14.65 -8.47
CA GLN A 6 -8.28 13.32 -7.84
C GLN A 6 -7.04 12.40 -8.00
N PRO A 7 -6.33 12.40 -9.16
CA PRO A 7 -5.08 11.66 -9.32
C PRO A 7 -3.97 12.03 -8.32
N GLU A 8 -3.71 13.32 -8.08
CA GLU A 8 -2.64 13.75 -7.16
C GLU A 8 -2.91 13.29 -5.72
N THR A 9 -4.19 13.27 -5.33
CA THR A 9 -4.61 12.80 -4.01
C THR A 9 -4.39 11.29 -3.88
N ALA A 10 -4.75 10.51 -4.91
CA ALA A 10 -4.55 9.06 -4.91
C ALA A 10 -3.06 8.68 -4.96
N VAL A 11 -2.25 9.36 -5.77
CA VAL A 11 -0.78 9.18 -5.81
C VAL A 11 -0.18 9.46 -4.43
N LYS A 12 -0.62 10.52 -3.76
CA LYS A 12 -0.18 10.81 -2.40
C LYS A 12 -0.58 9.71 -1.42
N LYS A 13 -1.82 9.20 -1.46
CA LYS A 13 -2.25 8.06 -0.63
C LYS A 13 -1.34 6.84 -0.84
N LEU A 14 -0.98 6.50 -2.07
CA LEU A 14 -0.09 5.37 -2.38
C LEU A 14 1.34 5.59 -1.87
N LEU A 15 1.87 6.81 -1.99
CA LEU A 15 3.21 7.15 -1.45
C LEU A 15 3.22 7.12 0.08
N ASP A 16 2.21 7.70 0.72
CA ASP A 16 2.07 7.72 2.19
C ASP A 16 1.83 6.32 2.75
N PHE A 17 1.21 5.43 1.97
CA PHE A 17 1.07 4.01 2.29
C PHE A 17 2.40 3.26 2.19
N ALA A 18 3.16 3.44 1.11
CA ALA A 18 4.47 2.81 0.95
C ALA A 18 5.48 3.27 2.03
N GLU A 19 5.45 4.54 2.42
CA GLU A 19 6.27 5.05 3.54
C GLU A 19 5.88 4.48 4.90
N PHE A 20 4.59 4.29 5.14
CA PHE A 20 4.13 3.65 6.35
C PHE A 20 4.62 2.21 6.42
N PHE A 21 4.55 1.46 5.33
CA PHE A 21 5.10 0.12 5.28
C PHE A 21 6.60 0.05 5.54
N LEU A 22 7.36 1.05 5.08
CA LEU A 22 8.76 1.20 5.44
C LEU A 22 8.95 1.34 6.95
N SER A 23 8.16 2.18 7.61
CA SER A 23 8.33 2.40 9.04
C SER A 23 7.99 1.17 9.87
N LEU A 24 7.10 0.30 9.36
CA LEU A 24 6.82 -1.00 9.99
C LEU A 24 8.03 -1.95 9.95
N GLY A 25 8.87 -1.87 8.92
CA GLY A 25 10.01 -2.79 8.72
C GLY A 25 11.01 -2.84 9.87
N ASP A 26 11.12 -1.74 10.65
CA ASP A 26 12.02 -1.62 11.80
C ASP A 26 11.34 -1.93 13.15
N MET A 27 10.03 -2.24 13.14
CA MET A 27 9.23 -2.40 14.35
C MET A 27 9.12 -3.87 14.78
N LYS A 28 8.88 -4.08 16.08
CA LYS A 28 8.51 -5.41 16.60
C LYS A 28 7.08 -5.74 16.17
N GLN A 29 6.78 -7.04 16.07
CA GLN A 29 5.48 -7.52 15.59
C GLN A 29 4.27 -6.92 16.32
N ALA A 30 4.31 -6.81 17.65
CA ALA A 30 3.21 -6.22 18.42
C ALA A 30 2.99 -4.73 18.07
N ASP A 31 4.07 -3.98 17.89
CA ASP A 31 4.02 -2.57 17.53
C ASP A 31 3.51 -2.39 16.10
N MET A 32 3.91 -3.26 15.17
CA MET A 32 3.40 -3.26 13.79
C MET A 32 1.89 -3.46 13.73
N LEU A 33 1.38 -4.46 14.45
CA LEU A 33 -0.06 -4.75 14.51
C LEU A 33 -0.83 -3.57 15.11
N PHE A 34 -0.30 -2.96 16.17
CA PHE A 34 -0.89 -1.78 16.79
C PHE A 34 -0.89 -0.57 15.86
N SER A 35 0.20 -0.33 15.12
CA SER A 35 0.28 0.75 14.14
C SER A 35 -0.72 0.57 13.00
N ILE A 36 -0.91 -0.64 12.50
CA ILE A 36 -1.90 -0.94 11.46
C ILE A 36 -3.31 -0.72 11.98
N ALA A 37 -3.65 -1.27 13.16
CA ALA A 37 -4.98 -1.12 13.74
C ALA A 37 -5.36 0.35 14.02
N ASN A 38 -4.38 1.19 14.38
CA ASN A 38 -4.63 2.62 14.57
C ASN A 38 -4.78 3.40 13.26
N ARG A 39 -4.04 3.00 12.23
CA ARG A 39 -4.11 3.67 10.92
C ARG A 39 -5.41 3.32 10.21
N ASP A 40 -5.72 2.03 10.15
CA ASP A 40 -6.81 1.46 9.38
C ASP A 40 -7.63 0.51 10.28
N PRO A 41 -8.49 1.04 11.17
CA PRO A 41 -9.28 0.21 12.07
C PRO A 41 -10.24 -0.74 11.33
N GLU A 42 -10.71 -0.35 10.14
CA GLU A 42 -11.58 -1.16 9.28
C GLU A 42 -10.87 -2.41 8.73
N PHE A 43 -9.54 -2.42 8.70
CA PHE A 43 -8.80 -3.61 8.34
C PHE A 43 -9.00 -4.74 9.35
N ALA A 44 -9.26 -4.43 10.63
CA ALA A 44 -9.53 -5.46 11.64
C ALA A 44 -10.78 -6.28 11.29
N ASP A 45 -11.85 -5.60 10.87
CA ASP A 45 -13.10 -6.26 10.46
C ASP A 45 -12.90 -7.11 9.21
N TYR A 46 -12.13 -6.60 8.23
CA TYR A 46 -11.77 -7.37 7.04
C TYR A 46 -10.92 -8.59 7.39
N PHE A 47 -9.92 -8.42 8.25
CA PHE A 47 -9.00 -9.47 8.67
C PHE A 47 -9.73 -10.66 9.28
N GLU A 48 -10.73 -10.43 10.14
CA GLU A 48 -11.54 -11.49 10.74
C GLU A 48 -12.17 -12.42 9.69
N THR A 49 -12.55 -11.89 8.52
CA THR A 49 -13.19 -12.65 7.44
C THR A 49 -12.24 -13.54 6.63
N ILE A 50 -10.93 -13.33 6.75
CA ILE A 50 -9.90 -14.01 5.93
C ILE A 50 -8.81 -14.67 6.78
N THR A 51 -8.98 -14.72 8.11
CA THR A 51 -8.02 -15.24 9.09
C THR A 51 -7.47 -16.63 8.75
N GLU A 52 -8.22 -17.46 8.03
CA GLU A 52 -7.79 -18.81 7.61
C GLU A 52 -6.66 -18.83 6.56
N SER A 53 -6.30 -17.68 5.97
CA SER A 53 -5.33 -17.57 4.87
C SER A 53 -3.96 -17.02 5.26
N ILE A 54 -3.70 -16.79 6.56
CA ILE A 54 -2.49 -16.10 7.03
C ILE A 54 -1.62 -17.05 7.86
N GLU A 55 -0.54 -17.53 7.25
CA GLU A 55 0.36 -18.50 7.85
C GLU A 55 1.67 -17.85 8.37
N THR A 56 2.08 -16.74 7.76
CA THR A 56 3.32 -16.03 8.11
C THR A 56 3.11 -14.53 8.33
N PRO A 57 4.01 -13.85 9.05
CA PRO A 57 4.00 -12.39 9.15
C PRO A 57 4.03 -11.69 7.79
N ILE A 58 4.70 -12.28 6.79
CA ILE A 58 4.74 -11.72 5.43
C ILE A 58 3.37 -11.81 4.76
N ASP A 59 2.63 -12.90 4.97
CA ASP A 59 1.27 -13.05 4.41
C ASP A 59 0.31 -12.03 5.01
N PHE A 60 0.44 -11.75 6.31
CA PHE A 60 -0.30 -10.68 6.97
C PHE A 60 -0.07 -9.33 6.28
N PHE A 61 1.19 -8.97 6.02
CA PHE A 61 1.54 -7.72 5.35
C PHE A 61 1.05 -7.65 3.91
N ARG A 62 1.09 -8.78 3.19
CA ARG A 62 0.57 -8.88 1.83
C ARG A 62 -0.93 -8.66 1.78
N VAL A 63 -1.66 -9.31 2.68
CA VAL A 63 -3.11 -9.17 2.81
C VAL A 63 -3.50 -7.73 3.13
N TYR A 64 -2.82 -7.12 4.12
CA TYR A 64 -3.06 -5.74 4.47
C TYR A 64 -2.77 -4.80 3.29
N ALA A 65 -1.69 -5.06 2.54
CA ALA A 65 -1.37 -4.26 1.38
C ALA A 65 -2.38 -4.40 0.25
N ASP A 66 -2.82 -5.62 -0.07
CA ASP A 66 -3.84 -5.85 -1.09
C ASP A 66 -5.17 -5.17 -0.70
N TRP A 67 -5.56 -5.25 0.56
CA TRP A 67 -6.75 -4.58 1.07
C TRP A 67 -6.65 -3.05 0.93
N ALA A 68 -5.57 -2.44 1.44
CA ALA A 68 -5.39 -0.99 1.42
C ALA A 68 -5.28 -0.42 -0.01
N ILE A 69 -4.53 -1.10 -0.89
CA ILE A 69 -4.43 -0.74 -2.31
C ILE A 69 -5.78 -0.91 -3.00
N GLY A 70 -6.51 -1.98 -2.67
CA GLY A 70 -7.85 -2.27 -3.17
C GLY A 70 -8.82 -1.12 -2.88
N GLN A 71 -8.84 -0.60 -1.65
CA GLN A 71 -9.68 0.54 -1.27
C GLN A 71 -9.37 1.80 -2.11
N ILE A 72 -8.09 2.14 -2.28
CA ILE A 72 -7.68 3.29 -3.11
C ILE A 72 -8.09 3.07 -4.57
N ARG A 73 -7.94 1.84 -5.08
CA ARG A 73 -8.31 1.49 -6.45
C ARG A 73 -9.81 1.59 -6.67
N GLU A 74 -10.63 1.07 -5.77
CA GLU A 74 -12.10 1.11 -5.88
C GLU A 74 -12.59 2.56 -6.04
N GLU A 75 -12.09 3.47 -5.20
CA GLU A 75 -12.38 4.90 -5.28
C GLU A 75 -11.94 5.56 -6.61
N ASN A 76 -10.95 5.00 -7.29
CA ASN A 76 -10.28 5.62 -8.44
C ASN A 76 -10.26 4.73 -9.69
N THR A 77 -11.21 3.79 -9.80
CA THR A 77 -11.20 2.71 -10.79
C THR A 77 -11.02 3.20 -12.23
N LEU A 78 -11.67 4.30 -12.61
CA LEU A 78 -11.67 4.83 -13.97
C LEU A 78 -10.34 5.47 -14.39
N ILE A 79 -9.54 5.94 -13.44
CA ILE A 79 -8.29 6.67 -13.66
C ILE A 79 -7.09 5.95 -13.04
N TRP A 80 -7.27 4.68 -12.66
CA TRP A 80 -6.25 3.91 -11.95
C TRP A 80 -4.94 3.79 -12.73
N SER A 81 -5.04 3.61 -14.05
CA SER A 81 -3.85 3.57 -14.93
C SER A 81 -3.05 4.87 -14.83
N ASP A 82 -3.72 6.02 -14.92
CA ASP A 82 -3.08 7.34 -14.87
C ASP A 82 -2.44 7.59 -13.49
N ILE A 83 -3.06 7.08 -12.42
CA ILE A 83 -2.52 7.14 -11.05
C ILE A 83 -1.25 6.30 -10.93
N ILE A 84 -1.21 5.09 -11.49
CA ILE A 84 -0.02 4.24 -11.44
C ILE A 84 1.13 4.85 -12.25
N ASP A 85 0.83 5.40 -13.43
CA ASP A 85 1.83 6.11 -14.24
C ASP A 85 2.39 7.33 -13.50
N ALA A 86 1.53 8.16 -12.92
CA ALA A 86 1.95 9.30 -12.10
C ALA A 86 2.73 8.87 -10.85
N TYR A 87 2.31 7.79 -10.18
CA TYR A 87 2.98 7.22 -9.00
C TYR A 87 4.40 6.76 -9.34
N THR A 88 4.57 6.00 -10.42
CA THR A 88 5.89 5.49 -10.84
C THR A 88 6.83 6.60 -11.33
N CYS A 89 6.28 7.72 -11.81
CA CYS A 89 7.06 8.91 -12.20
C CYS A 89 7.37 9.85 -11.02
N ALA A 90 6.79 9.64 -9.83
CA ALA A 90 7.04 10.50 -8.69
C ALA A 90 8.49 10.33 -8.19
N GLU A 91 9.17 11.44 -7.92
CA GLU A 91 10.54 11.43 -7.34
C GLU A 91 10.62 10.57 -6.08
N LYS A 92 9.59 10.67 -5.24
CA LYS A 92 9.45 9.92 -3.99
C LYS A 92 9.37 8.40 -4.24
N TYR A 93 8.75 7.94 -5.33
CA TYR A 93 8.75 6.52 -5.70
C TYR A 93 10.16 6.02 -6.01
N SER A 94 11.00 6.82 -6.67
CA SER A 94 12.39 6.45 -6.95
C SER A 94 13.21 6.26 -5.66
N ILE A 95 12.99 7.12 -4.66
CA ILE A 95 13.62 6.99 -3.33
C ILE A 95 13.13 5.72 -2.62
N LEU A 96 11.82 5.47 -2.64
CA LEU A 96 11.22 4.27 -2.05
C LEU A 96 11.77 3.01 -2.72
N LYS A 97 11.89 3.01 -4.05
CA LYS A 97 12.44 1.89 -4.82
C LYS A 97 13.88 1.56 -4.41
N LEU A 98 14.73 2.58 -4.22
CA LEU A 98 16.11 2.37 -3.72
C LEU A 98 16.10 1.73 -2.33
N LYS A 99 15.25 2.20 -1.41
CA LYS A 99 15.11 1.59 -0.07
C LYS A 99 14.57 0.15 -0.11
N CYS A 100 13.81 -0.22 -1.15
CA CYS A 100 13.32 -1.60 -1.33
C CYS A 100 14.42 -2.58 -1.69
N GLU A 101 15.48 -2.14 -2.38
CA GLU A 101 16.62 -3.01 -2.71
C GLU A 101 17.32 -3.53 -1.45
N GLU A 102 17.15 -2.82 -0.33
CA GLU A 102 17.65 -3.21 0.99
C GLU A 102 16.64 -4.07 1.78
N THR A 103 15.35 -4.10 1.38
CA THR A 103 14.26 -4.74 2.14
C THR A 103 13.27 -5.50 1.25
N THR A 104 13.36 -6.84 1.25
CA THR A 104 12.54 -7.74 0.39
C THR A 104 11.02 -7.57 0.52
N VAL A 105 10.51 -7.29 1.73
CA VAL A 105 9.07 -7.15 1.98
C VAL A 105 8.50 -5.91 1.28
N LEU A 106 9.25 -4.81 1.27
CA LEU A 106 8.81 -3.57 0.65
C LEU A 106 8.80 -3.66 -0.88
N TRP A 107 9.75 -4.40 -1.45
CA TRP A 107 9.76 -4.70 -2.88
C TRP A 107 8.47 -5.41 -3.32
N ASP A 108 8.02 -6.42 -2.56
CA ASP A 108 6.76 -7.14 -2.83
C ASP A 108 5.55 -6.18 -2.81
N ILE A 109 5.55 -5.19 -1.92
CA ILE A 109 4.46 -4.20 -1.80
C ILE A 109 4.48 -3.20 -2.95
N LEU A 110 5.63 -2.64 -3.30
CA LEU A 110 5.73 -1.74 -4.46
C LEU A 110 5.33 -2.47 -5.75
N ASP A 111 5.78 -3.70 -5.91
CA ASP A 111 5.41 -4.55 -7.03
C ASP A 111 3.91 -4.83 -7.06
N ARG A 112 3.25 -5.03 -5.91
CA ARG A 112 1.78 -5.14 -5.82
C ARG A 112 1.07 -3.87 -6.25
N ILE A 113 1.49 -2.69 -5.81
CA ILE A 113 0.90 -1.41 -6.23
C ILE A 113 0.91 -1.31 -7.76
N VAL A 114 2.05 -1.63 -8.38
CA VAL A 114 2.23 -1.56 -9.84
C VAL A 114 1.46 -2.69 -10.55
N LYS A 115 1.50 -3.94 -10.05
CA LYS A 115 0.82 -5.09 -10.65
C LYS A 115 -0.70 -5.01 -10.57
N HIS A 116 -1.25 -4.42 -9.51
CA HIS A 116 -2.69 -4.09 -9.44
C HIS A 116 -3.09 -3.02 -10.48
N GLY A 117 -2.14 -2.38 -11.16
CA GLY A 117 -2.34 -1.51 -12.33
C GLY A 117 -2.30 -2.23 -13.69
N GLY A 118 -1.90 -3.51 -13.73
CA GLY A 118 -1.87 -4.29 -14.96
C GLY A 118 -3.28 -4.59 -15.46
N LYS A 119 -3.64 -4.05 -16.63
CA LYS A 119 -4.85 -4.46 -17.38
C LYS A 119 -4.88 -5.99 -17.47
N GLN A 120 -5.95 -6.60 -16.94
CA GLN A 120 -6.41 -7.90 -17.46
C GLN A 120 -6.94 -7.69 -18.87
#